data_AF-A0A536KDW9-F1
#
_entry.id   AF-A0A536KDW9-F1
#
_cell.length_a   1.000
_cell.length_b   1.000
_cell.length_c   1.000
_cell.angle_alpha   90.00
_cell.angle_beta   90.00
_cell.angle_gamma   90.00
#
_symmetry.space_group_name_H-M   'P 1'
#
loop_
_entity.id
_entity.type
_entity.pdbx_description
1 polymer ?
#
loop_
_entity_poly.entity_id
_entity_poly.type
_entity_poly.pdbx_seq_one_letter_code
_entity_poly.pdbx_strand_id
1 'polypeptide(L)'
;MGGGRTIRLAGRTYRVLLPSIRDARLHVAAVLLTLQVLGQTVLDFRLSVAQILACLAAGALIEFTVAFFKDKAIMWPASGLLTGNSVAFILRVPGTLHGQWWSLRGIWIFLGVVAISMLSKYLIRWRGRHIFNPSNLGLVLAFVALGPQYTEPQDLWWIQPTSPWMLVTYAILIGGGLLIARELGLLGLEIGFMVGFAAFAGLALWLVPDHCMVASWHVTPICGTDLWQILAISPEVMIFGFFMVPDPRTVPEGRAARAIFGIFVALLSALLLGPTGLEFWTKTAILGSLVIACALRFALARLLVPLDEGEGLAGMARRLPATAPIVLLLIWALPVAADLSTHGPLPAAGGPDRTAAVVPLQVGSGPGLAAWAPAAAAAALPPANGTGPAAASATVYILPPIPTPTVPSDVQAFDPTITSQSAATMAHDLVLDLMIESEARRTHDLQLAHQGASGDGLQEFTDVIKQDTAAGQTVQKTYSLDQCGLALYLPKLSTQASRLVGVTLHGTTTFTTWDAQGHQLSQTTQSYSKSWGVAVPSGGGHALIINDYSDLKPA
;
A
#
# COMPACT_ATOMS: atom_id res chain seq x y z
N MET A 1 27.41 -12.55 38.15
CA MET A 1 26.09 -12.87 38.76
C MET A 1 25.70 -11.70 39.65
N GLY A 2 24.92 -10.73 39.15
CA GLY A 2 24.42 -9.61 39.94
C GLY A 2 22.94 -9.80 40.20
N GLY A 3 22.53 -9.86 41.47
CA GLY A 3 21.15 -10.08 41.89
C GLY A 3 20.21 -9.04 41.27
N GLY A 4 19.29 -9.48 40.43
CA GLY A 4 18.26 -8.60 39.86
C GLY A 4 17.34 -8.10 40.97
N ARG A 5 17.04 -6.79 40.96
CA ARG A 5 16.05 -6.20 41.88
C ARG A 5 14.72 -6.96 41.72
N THR A 6 14.09 -7.34 42.82
CA THR A 6 12.77 -7.99 42.83
C THR A 6 11.81 -7.19 43.68
N ILE A 7 10.54 -7.16 43.28
CA ILE A 7 9.45 -6.52 44.03
C ILE A 7 8.41 -7.60 44.30
N ARG A 8 7.88 -7.64 45.53
CA ARG A 8 6.80 -8.56 45.91
C ARG A 8 5.46 -7.81 45.86
N LEU A 9 4.56 -8.24 44.99
CA LEU A 9 3.22 -7.66 44.80
C LEU A 9 2.19 -8.78 44.97
N ALA A 10 1.20 -8.57 45.85
CA ALA A 10 0.13 -9.53 46.13
C ALA A 10 0.63 -10.99 46.35
N GLY A 11 1.71 -11.14 47.13
CA GLY A 11 2.30 -12.43 47.47
C GLY A 11 3.23 -13.05 46.39
N ARG A 12 3.28 -12.49 45.17
CA ARG A 12 4.13 -12.97 44.07
C ARG A 12 5.39 -12.10 43.90
N THR A 13 6.52 -12.73 43.57
CA THR A 13 7.79 -12.05 43.33
C THR A 13 7.94 -11.70 41.85
N TYR A 14 8.14 -10.43 41.56
CA TYR A 14 8.36 -9.90 40.22
C TYR A 14 9.81 -9.45 40.05
N ARG A 15 10.43 -9.83 38.93
CA ARG A 15 11.77 -9.33 38.58
C ARG A 15 11.67 -7.92 37.99
N VAL A 16 12.47 -7.00 38.49
CA VAL A 16 12.54 -5.63 37.97
C VAL A 16 13.72 -5.50 37.01
N LEU A 17 13.42 -5.09 35.78
CA LEU A 17 14.42 -4.82 34.75
C LEU A 17 14.32 -3.35 34.33
N LEU A 18 15.29 -2.55 34.80
CA LEU A 18 15.39 -1.13 34.49
C LEU A 18 16.10 -0.91 33.14
N PRO A 19 15.85 0.23 32.47
CA PRO A 19 16.57 0.57 31.25
C PRO A 19 18.07 0.74 31.55
N SER A 20 18.91 0.29 30.63
CA SER A 20 20.37 0.42 30.71
C SER A 20 20.86 1.20 29.51
N ILE A 21 21.66 2.23 29.72
CA ILE A 21 22.23 3.05 28.64
C ILE A 21 23.06 2.19 27.66
N ARG A 22 23.59 1.05 28.11
CA ARG A 22 24.33 0.11 27.25
C ARG A 22 23.44 -0.79 26.37
N ASP A 23 22.13 -0.67 26.46
CA ASP A 23 21.22 -1.44 25.59
C ASP A 23 21.16 -0.78 24.21
N ALA A 24 21.65 -1.48 23.19
CA ALA A 24 21.66 -1.00 21.81
C ALA A 24 20.26 -0.58 21.30
N ARG A 25 19.18 -1.10 21.88
CA ARG A 25 17.81 -0.68 21.53
C ARG A 25 17.52 0.77 21.92
N LEU A 26 18.14 1.28 22.98
CA LEU A 26 18.04 2.70 23.35
C LEU A 26 18.82 3.58 22.37
N HIS A 27 19.95 3.11 21.83
CA HIS A 27 20.67 3.83 20.76
C HIS A 27 19.83 3.91 19.49
N VAL A 28 19.23 2.80 19.04
CA VAL A 28 18.31 2.81 17.89
C VAL A 28 17.12 3.73 18.14
N ALA A 29 16.50 3.65 19.33
CA ALA A 29 15.37 4.50 19.68
C ALA A 29 15.76 5.99 19.67
N ALA A 30 16.96 6.34 20.13
CA ALA A 30 17.46 7.71 20.10
C ALA A 30 17.64 8.23 18.66
N VAL A 31 18.19 7.43 17.76
CA VAL A 31 18.33 7.80 16.34
C VAL A 31 16.95 8.00 15.70
N LEU A 32 16.04 7.04 15.85
CA LEU A 32 14.70 7.13 15.27
C LEU A 32 13.89 8.30 15.84
N LEU A 33 13.97 8.55 17.15
CA LEU A 33 13.30 9.69 17.77
C LEU A 33 13.87 11.02 17.30
N THR A 34 15.19 11.11 17.09
CA THR A 34 15.82 12.31 16.51
C THR A 34 15.33 12.55 15.08
N LEU A 35 15.29 11.50 14.25
CA LEU A 35 14.74 11.58 12.90
C LEU A 35 13.27 11.96 12.90
N GLN A 36 12.50 11.52 13.90
CA GLN A 36 11.09 11.86 14.02
C GLN A 36 10.89 13.31 14.45
N VAL A 37 11.74 13.83 15.35
CA VAL A 37 11.76 15.26 15.70
C VAL A 37 12.08 16.11 14.46
N LEU A 38 13.11 15.76 13.70
CA LEU A 38 13.42 16.42 12.42
C LEU A 38 12.25 16.31 11.44
N GLY A 39 11.62 15.13 11.39
CA GLY A 39 10.39 14.86 10.66
C GLY A 39 9.30 15.88 10.94
N GLN A 40 9.06 16.14 12.23
CA GLN A 40 8.00 17.04 12.71
C GLN A 40 8.35 18.53 12.61
N THR A 41 9.61 18.91 12.45
CA THR A 41 10.04 20.32 12.52
C THR A 41 10.55 20.89 11.20
N VAL A 42 11.30 20.10 10.42
CA VAL A 42 12.04 20.61 9.24
C VAL A 42 11.85 19.77 7.98
N LEU A 43 11.22 18.60 8.07
CA LEU A 43 10.99 17.69 6.94
C LEU A 43 9.50 17.49 6.61
N ASP A 44 8.63 18.30 7.22
CA ASP A 44 7.20 18.37 6.92
C ASP A 44 6.46 17.02 6.95
N PHE A 45 6.78 16.14 7.91
CA PHE A 45 6.12 14.84 8.02
C PHE A 45 4.61 14.99 8.18
N ARG A 46 3.88 14.21 7.36
CA ARG A 46 2.41 14.06 7.38
C ARG A 46 1.95 13.07 8.45
N LEU A 47 2.46 13.27 9.66
CA LEU A 47 2.26 12.40 10.80
C LEU A 47 2.03 13.26 12.05
N SER A 48 1.04 12.92 12.85
CA SER A 48 0.75 13.64 14.09
C SER A 48 1.56 13.10 15.27
N VAL A 49 1.86 13.96 16.24
CA VAL A 49 2.45 13.58 17.53
C VAL A 49 1.52 12.64 18.29
N ALA A 50 0.20 12.84 18.20
CA ALA A 50 -0.78 11.94 18.82
C ALA A 50 -0.69 10.50 18.28
N GLN A 51 -0.55 10.31 16.95
CA GLN A 51 -0.34 9.00 16.34
C GLN A 51 0.97 8.35 16.83
N ILE A 52 2.06 9.11 16.91
CA ILE A 52 3.35 8.61 17.43
C ILE A 52 3.21 8.12 18.87
N LEU A 53 2.66 8.97 19.75
CA LEU A 53 2.48 8.65 21.16
C LEU A 53 1.55 7.44 21.35
N ALA A 54 0.49 7.32 20.56
CA ALA A 54 -0.41 6.17 20.61
C ALA A 54 0.30 4.86 20.20
N CYS A 55 1.12 4.87 19.16
CA CYS A 55 1.92 3.70 18.78
C CYS A 55 2.91 3.28 19.88
N LEU A 56 3.62 4.26 20.45
CA LEU A 56 4.55 4.02 21.55
C LEU A 56 3.83 3.44 22.77
N ALA A 57 2.70 4.05 23.16
CA ALA A 57 1.88 3.61 24.29
C ALA A 57 1.32 2.20 24.05
N ALA A 58 0.81 1.90 22.86
CA ALA A 58 0.29 0.58 22.53
C ALA A 58 1.37 -0.50 22.57
N GLY A 59 2.52 -0.25 21.95
CA GLY A 59 3.65 -1.17 21.97
C GLY A 59 4.16 -1.41 23.40
N ALA A 60 4.30 -0.33 24.18
CA ALA A 60 4.70 -0.40 25.59
C ALA A 60 3.70 -1.19 26.44
N LEU A 61 2.40 -0.91 26.29
CA LEU A 61 1.34 -1.56 27.05
C LEU A 61 1.24 -3.05 26.74
N ILE A 62 1.33 -3.44 25.46
CA ILE A 62 1.29 -4.86 25.07
C ILE A 62 2.51 -5.59 25.62
N GLU A 63 3.72 -5.05 25.48
CA GLU A 63 4.93 -5.69 26.02
C GLU A 63 4.88 -5.79 27.55
N PHE A 64 4.49 -4.71 28.22
CA PHE A 64 4.35 -4.70 29.67
C PHE A 64 3.32 -5.72 30.16
N THR A 65 2.16 -5.79 29.50
CA THR A 65 1.09 -6.75 29.83
C THR A 65 1.60 -8.19 29.67
N VAL A 66 2.23 -8.51 28.54
CA VAL A 66 2.80 -9.84 28.31
C VAL A 66 3.87 -10.17 29.36
N ALA A 67 4.80 -9.25 29.63
CA ALA A 67 5.87 -9.47 30.61
C ALA A 67 5.33 -9.64 32.04
N PHE A 68 4.31 -8.87 32.41
CA PHE A 68 3.69 -8.92 33.73
C PHE A 68 2.95 -10.24 33.96
N PHE A 69 2.13 -10.68 32.98
CA PHE A 69 1.31 -11.87 33.13
C PHE A 69 2.08 -13.16 32.84
N LYS A 70 2.90 -13.21 31.79
CA LYS A 70 3.62 -14.41 31.35
C LYS A 70 4.96 -14.56 32.04
N ASP A 71 5.77 -13.52 32.03
CA ASP A 71 7.18 -13.59 32.47
C ASP A 71 7.37 -13.21 33.95
N LYS A 72 6.29 -12.79 34.63
CA LYS A 72 6.29 -12.27 36.01
C LYS A 72 7.39 -11.22 36.22
N ALA A 73 7.57 -10.37 35.21
CA ALA A 73 8.58 -9.32 35.21
C ALA A 73 7.93 -7.96 35.07
N ILE A 74 8.41 -7.00 35.87
CA ILE A 74 8.13 -5.58 35.69
C ILE A 74 9.37 -5.02 34.96
N MET A 75 9.25 -4.87 33.65
CA MET A 75 10.35 -4.44 32.81
C MET A 75 10.02 -3.16 32.06
N TRP A 76 11.05 -2.37 31.79
CA TRP A 76 10.97 -1.29 30.82
C TRP A 76 10.70 -1.87 29.42
N PRO A 77 9.61 -1.48 28.74
CA PRO A 77 9.18 -2.09 27.48
C PRO A 77 9.95 -1.53 26.28
N ALA A 78 11.29 -1.61 26.31
CA ALA A 78 12.16 -1.06 25.26
C ALA A 78 11.84 -1.60 23.86
N SER A 79 11.47 -2.89 23.75
CA SER A 79 11.26 -3.49 22.44
C SER A 79 9.87 -3.21 21.88
N GLY A 80 8.86 -3.10 22.75
CA GLY A 80 7.52 -2.64 22.41
C GLY A 80 7.52 -1.17 22.00
N LEU A 81 8.23 -0.31 22.74
CA LEU A 81 8.45 1.09 22.36
C LEU A 81 9.14 1.20 20.99
N LEU A 82 10.20 0.41 20.75
CA LEU A 82 10.88 0.41 19.47
C LEU A 82 9.95 -0.04 18.32
N THR A 83 9.15 -1.09 18.53
CA THR A 83 8.20 -1.58 17.52
C THR A 83 7.13 -0.53 17.22
N GLY A 84 6.58 0.11 18.25
CA GLY A 84 5.64 1.22 18.10
C GLY A 84 6.26 2.40 17.34
N ASN A 85 7.52 2.74 17.67
CA ASN A 85 8.24 3.81 17.00
C ASN A 85 8.48 3.51 15.51
N SER A 86 8.89 2.29 15.18
CA SER A 86 9.10 1.85 13.80
C SER A 86 7.80 1.89 12.98
N VAL A 87 6.66 1.48 13.58
CA VAL A 87 5.35 1.59 12.92
C VAL A 87 4.96 3.05 12.70
N ALA A 88 5.05 3.90 13.73
CA ALA A 88 4.72 5.32 13.60
C ALA A 88 5.61 6.04 12.58
N PHE A 89 6.89 5.68 12.53
CA PHE A 89 7.83 6.29 11.61
C PHE A 89 7.48 6.01 10.14
N ILE A 90 7.05 4.79 9.80
CA ILE A 90 6.80 4.37 8.41
C ILE A 90 5.35 4.58 7.98
N LEU A 91 4.37 4.34 8.84
CA LEU A 91 2.96 4.38 8.47
C LEU A 91 2.45 5.83 8.39
N ARG A 92 1.74 6.15 7.32
CA ARG A 92 0.94 7.37 7.15
C ARG A 92 -0.51 6.97 6.86
N VAL A 93 -1.41 7.89 7.15
CA VAL A 93 -2.84 7.75 6.84
C VAL A 93 -3.25 8.96 5.99
N PRO A 94 -3.88 8.73 4.82
CA PRO A 94 -4.43 9.79 3.97
C PRO A 94 -5.20 10.85 4.75
N GLY A 95 -4.88 12.12 4.47
CA GLY A 95 -5.56 13.28 5.08
C GLY A 95 -5.02 13.76 6.42
N THR A 96 -3.94 13.17 6.94
CA THR A 96 -3.15 13.81 8.02
C THR A 96 -2.20 14.81 7.37
N LEU A 97 -2.34 16.10 7.70
CA LEU A 97 -1.47 17.16 7.15
C LEU A 97 -0.36 17.53 8.13
N HIS A 98 0.74 18.07 7.60
CA HIS A 98 1.78 18.65 8.43
C HIS A 98 1.22 19.77 9.31
N GLY A 99 1.73 19.91 10.55
CA GLY A 99 1.23 20.86 11.54
C GLY A 99 -0.01 20.40 12.33
N GLN A 100 -0.71 19.33 11.91
CA GLN A 100 -1.83 18.75 12.66
C GLN A 100 -1.34 17.80 13.78
N TRP A 101 -0.51 18.32 14.70
CA TRP A 101 0.21 17.49 15.68
C TRP A 101 -0.68 16.66 16.62
N TRP A 102 -1.93 17.06 16.82
CA TRP A 102 -2.87 16.37 17.72
C TRP A 102 -4.04 15.66 17.02
N SER A 103 -3.94 15.47 15.70
CA SER A 103 -4.97 14.73 14.94
C SER A 103 -5.04 13.26 15.38
N LEU A 104 -6.26 12.75 15.55
CA LEU A 104 -6.53 11.33 15.85
C LEU A 104 -6.98 10.54 14.61
N ARG A 105 -6.82 11.12 13.41
CA ARG A 105 -7.23 10.49 12.16
C ARG A 105 -6.52 9.15 11.98
N GLY A 106 -7.28 8.09 11.70
CA GLY A 106 -6.74 6.75 11.44
C GLY A 106 -6.01 6.11 12.63
N ILE A 107 -6.18 6.61 13.86
CA ILE A 107 -5.49 6.09 15.05
C ILE A 107 -5.70 4.58 15.25
N TRP A 108 -6.89 4.10 14.89
CA TRP A 108 -7.26 2.68 14.95
C TRP A 108 -6.39 1.82 14.01
N ILE A 109 -5.98 2.36 12.85
CA ILE A 109 -5.06 1.69 11.92
C ILE A 109 -3.70 1.54 12.60
N PHE A 110 -3.14 2.65 13.11
CA PHE A 110 -1.85 2.65 13.82
C PHE A 110 -1.83 1.65 14.99
N LEU A 111 -2.87 1.65 15.82
CA LEU A 111 -3.01 0.71 16.93
C LEU A 111 -3.15 -0.73 16.45
N GLY A 112 -3.92 -0.97 15.38
CA GLY A 112 -4.09 -2.28 14.76
C GLY A 112 -2.77 -2.84 14.22
N VAL A 113 -1.98 -2.01 13.53
CA VAL A 113 -0.66 -2.40 13.02
C VAL A 113 0.28 -2.76 14.17
N VAL A 114 0.37 -1.91 15.21
CA VAL A 114 1.20 -2.20 16.39
C VAL A 114 0.75 -3.49 17.09
N ALA A 115 -0.55 -3.71 17.21
CA ALA A 115 -1.10 -4.93 17.78
C ALA A 115 -0.66 -6.16 16.98
N ILE A 116 -0.88 -6.16 15.65
CA ILE A 116 -0.49 -7.27 14.77
C ILE A 116 1.03 -7.52 14.83
N SER A 117 1.84 -6.46 14.82
CA SER A 117 3.29 -6.55 14.99
C SER A 117 3.68 -7.25 16.29
N MET A 118 3.07 -6.86 17.41
CA MET A 118 3.35 -7.44 18.72
C MET A 118 2.80 -8.87 18.83
N LEU A 119 1.64 -9.17 18.25
CA LEU A 119 1.10 -10.53 18.17
C LEU A 119 2.07 -11.44 17.42
N SER A 120 2.60 -11.02 16.27
CA SER A 120 3.60 -11.77 15.51
C SER A 120 4.84 -12.09 16.35
N LYS A 121 5.36 -11.09 17.10
CA LYS A 121 6.52 -11.26 17.99
C LYS A 121 6.31 -12.36 19.04
N TYR A 122 5.12 -12.41 19.65
CA TYR A 122 4.86 -13.32 20.78
C TYR A 122 4.28 -14.67 20.38
N LEU A 123 3.52 -14.74 19.27
CA LEU A 123 2.83 -15.94 18.81
C LEU A 123 3.64 -16.72 17.76
N ILE A 124 4.30 -16.04 16.82
CA ILE A 124 5.00 -16.68 15.70
C ILE A 124 6.49 -16.82 16.04
N ARG A 125 6.82 -17.88 16.78
CA ARG A 125 8.18 -18.12 17.30
C ARG A 125 8.70 -19.51 16.94
N TRP A 126 9.99 -19.56 16.65
CA TRP A 126 10.75 -20.80 16.44
C TRP A 126 11.97 -20.82 17.37
N ARG A 127 12.14 -21.90 18.14
CA ARG A 127 13.24 -22.07 19.12
C ARG A 127 13.43 -20.84 20.03
N GLY A 128 12.33 -20.26 20.51
CA GLY A 128 12.36 -19.10 21.40
C GLY A 128 12.74 -17.77 20.74
N ARG A 129 12.81 -17.67 19.40
CA ARG A 129 12.99 -16.41 18.66
C ARG A 129 11.79 -16.16 17.76
N HIS A 130 11.40 -14.90 17.57
CA HIS A 130 10.39 -14.56 16.56
C HIS A 130 10.92 -14.84 15.15
N ILE A 131 10.03 -15.22 14.25
CA ILE A 131 10.41 -15.58 12.87
C ILE A 131 10.57 -14.33 12.01
N PHE A 132 9.59 -13.42 12.10
CA PHE A 132 9.49 -12.22 11.28
C PHE A 132 9.85 -10.97 12.08
N ASN A 133 10.41 -9.96 11.42
CA ASN A 133 10.51 -8.63 12.03
C ASN A 133 9.08 -8.14 12.34
N PRO A 134 8.75 -7.88 13.61
CA PRO A 134 7.37 -7.64 14.04
C PRO A 134 6.78 -6.38 13.42
N SER A 135 7.49 -5.25 13.47
CA SER A 135 7.06 -4.00 12.83
C SER A 135 6.88 -4.17 11.32
N ASN A 136 7.84 -4.82 10.65
CA ASN A 136 7.79 -5.00 9.20
C ASN A 136 6.59 -5.84 8.76
N LEU A 137 6.33 -6.96 9.44
CA LEU A 137 5.19 -7.82 9.11
C LEU A 137 3.86 -7.08 9.29
N GLY A 138 3.69 -6.35 10.40
CA GLY A 138 2.47 -5.59 10.65
C GLY A 138 2.22 -4.53 9.58
N LEU A 139 3.28 -3.79 9.19
CA LEU A 139 3.21 -2.77 8.13
C LEU A 139 2.84 -3.37 6.78
N VAL A 140 3.53 -4.44 6.35
CA VAL A 140 3.25 -5.10 5.05
C VAL A 140 1.82 -5.63 5.00
N LEU A 141 1.34 -6.27 6.08
CA LEU A 141 -0.05 -6.74 6.13
C LEU A 141 -1.04 -5.59 6.04
N ALA A 142 -0.77 -4.46 6.70
CA ALA A 142 -1.63 -3.29 6.63
C ALA A 142 -1.67 -2.69 5.21
N PHE A 143 -0.51 -2.53 4.57
CA PHE A 143 -0.43 -1.99 3.21
C PHE A 143 -1.13 -2.90 2.20
N VAL A 144 -0.92 -4.21 2.27
CA VAL A 144 -1.56 -5.15 1.34
C VAL A 144 -3.08 -5.25 1.59
N ALA A 145 -3.53 -5.28 2.85
CA ALA A 145 -4.95 -5.48 3.17
C ALA A 145 -5.80 -4.22 3.04
N LEU A 146 -5.24 -3.05 3.38
CA LEU A 146 -5.96 -1.78 3.38
C LEU A 146 -5.69 -0.95 2.12
N GLY A 147 -4.55 -1.15 1.46
CA GLY A 147 -4.20 -0.45 0.23
C GLY A 147 -3.95 1.07 0.42
N PRO A 148 -3.73 1.78 -0.70
CA PRO A 148 -3.38 3.20 -0.70
C PRO A 148 -4.54 4.11 -0.27
N GLN A 149 -5.78 3.60 -0.25
CA GLN A 149 -6.97 4.35 0.18
C GLN A 149 -6.95 4.69 1.68
N TYR A 150 -6.36 3.83 2.50
CA TYR A 150 -6.38 3.95 3.96
C TYR A 150 -4.98 4.06 4.57
N THR A 151 -3.95 3.61 3.86
CA THR A 151 -2.58 3.58 4.36
C THR A 151 -1.61 4.07 3.31
N GLU A 152 -0.55 4.74 3.74
CA GLU A 152 0.54 5.13 2.87
C GLU A 152 1.86 4.84 3.58
N PRO A 153 2.79 4.09 2.95
CA PRO A 153 4.16 4.08 3.39
C PRO A 153 4.74 5.51 3.33
N GLN A 154 5.60 5.91 4.25
CA GLN A 154 6.28 7.20 4.19
C GLN A 154 6.96 7.41 2.81
N ASP A 155 6.89 8.61 2.26
CA ASP A 155 7.37 8.88 0.90
C ASP A 155 8.88 8.60 0.75
N LEU A 156 9.33 8.15 -0.42
CA LEU A 156 10.71 7.77 -0.75
C LEU A 156 11.64 8.98 -0.99
N TRP A 157 11.10 10.20 -1.13
CA TRP A 157 11.87 11.39 -1.51
C TRP A 157 12.45 12.17 -0.34
N TRP A 158 13.77 12.31 -0.39
CA TRP A 158 14.55 13.18 0.48
C TRP A 158 15.75 13.76 -0.28
N ILE A 159 15.61 13.90 -1.60
CA ILE A 159 16.75 13.81 -2.52
C ILE A 159 17.37 15.14 -2.88
N GLN A 160 16.91 16.23 -2.27
CA GLN A 160 17.59 17.50 -2.48
C GLN A 160 18.44 17.79 -1.24
N PRO A 161 19.75 17.42 -1.22
CA PRO A 161 20.73 17.94 -0.27
C PRO A 161 21.00 19.44 -0.50
N THR A 162 20.00 20.19 -0.96
CA THR A 162 19.98 21.64 -1.01
C THR A 162 19.69 22.22 0.37
N SER A 163 18.98 21.49 1.24
CA SER A 163 18.72 21.91 2.62
C SER A 163 19.80 21.38 3.58
N PRO A 164 20.43 22.25 4.41
CA PRO A 164 21.36 21.83 5.45
C PRO A 164 20.79 20.78 6.42
N TRP A 165 19.50 20.85 6.71
CA TRP A 165 18.82 19.89 7.59
C TRP A 165 18.73 18.49 7.01
N MET A 166 18.68 18.41 5.69
CA MET A 166 18.67 17.15 4.97
C MET A 166 20.05 16.47 5.11
N LEU A 167 21.15 17.22 4.93
CA LEU A 167 22.51 16.70 5.16
C LEU A 167 22.71 16.21 6.60
N VAL A 168 22.20 16.96 7.58
CA VAL A 168 22.21 16.54 9.00
C VAL A 168 21.46 15.23 9.19
N THR A 169 20.30 15.08 8.55
CA THR A 169 19.51 13.85 8.60
C THR A 169 20.30 12.66 8.05
N TYR A 170 20.93 12.78 6.88
CA TYR A 170 21.76 11.71 6.32
C TYR A 170 22.96 11.38 7.22
N ALA A 171 23.61 12.38 7.81
CA ALA A 171 24.71 12.17 8.74
C ALA A 171 24.27 11.37 9.97
N ILE A 172 23.12 11.70 10.55
CA ILE A 172 22.52 10.98 11.69
C ILE A 172 22.13 9.56 11.28
N LEU A 173 21.52 9.41 10.10
CA LEU A 173 21.01 8.14 9.60
C LEU A 173 22.15 7.15 9.30
N ILE A 174 23.10 7.56 8.47
CA ILE A 174 24.25 6.74 8.06
C ILE A 174 25.18 6.53 9.24
N GLY A 175 25.50 7.60 9.98
CA GLY A 175 26.38 7.52 11.15
C GLY A 175 25.79 6.64 12.24
N GLY A 176 24.53 6.87 12.60
CA GLY A 176 23.81 6.08 13.60
C GLY A 176 23.68 4.61 13.20
N GLY A 177 23.28 4.36 11.95
CA GLY A 177 23.16 3.00 11.39
C GLY A 177 24.48 2.24 11.48
N LEU A 178 25.54 2.75 10.84
CA LEU A 178 26.83 2.09 10.77
C LEU A 178 27.49 1.90 12.15
N LEU A 179 27.36 2.84 13.07
CA LEU A 179 27.90 2.71 14.42
C LEU A 179 27.20 1.57 15.19
N ILE A 180 25.87 1.56 15.18
CA ILE A 180 25.07 0.51 15.84
C ILE A 180 25.34 -0.85 15.19
N ALA A 181 25.42 -0.91 13.87
CA ALA A 181 25.76 -2.10 13.12
C ALA A 181 27.13 -2.68 13.50
N ARG A 182 28.11 -1.79 13.71
CA ARG A 182 29.46 -2.18 14.12
C ARG A 182 29.45 -2.75 15.53
N GLU A 183 28.74 -2.12 16.44
CA GLU A 183 28.57 -2.59 17.83
C GLU A 183 27.89 -3.97 17.88
N LEU A 184 26.91 -4.21 17.01
CA LEU A 184 26.14 -5.45 16.97
C LEU A 184 26.75 -6.54 16.06
N GLY A 185 27.83 -6.23 15.33
CA GLY A 185 28.44 -7.14 14.36
C GLY A 185 27.52 -7.47 13.17
N LEU A 186 26.70 -6.51 12.75
CA LEU A 186 25.72 -6.60 11.66
C LEU A 186 26.12 -5.83 10.41
N LEU A 187 27.27 -5.13 10.41
CA LEU A 187 27.78 -4.35 9.26
C LEU A 187 27.75 -5.10 7.92
N GLY A 188 28.15 -6.37 7.91
CA GLY A 188 28.17 -7.17 6.67
C GLY A 188 26.79 -7.34 6.05
N LEU A 189 25.74 -7.45 6.88
CA LEU A 189 24.35 -7.55 6.42
C LEU A 189 23.87 -6.23 5.84
N GLU A 190 24.14 -5.11 6.52
CA GLU A 190 23.68 -3.80 6.08
C GLU A 190 24.36 -3.38 4.77
N ILE A 191 25.68 -3.52 4.70
CA ILE A 191 26.44 -3.22 3.48
C ILE A 191 26.01 -4.18 2.35
N GLY A 192 25.83 -5.46 2.67
CA GLY A 192 25.35 -6.46 1.70
C GLY A 192 23.99 -6.11 1.12
N PHE A 193 23.07 -5.62 1.96
CA PHE A 193 21.78 -5.11 1.51
C PHE A 193 21.93 -3.84 0.67
N MET A 194 22.60 -2.80 1.18
CA MET A 194 22.68 -1.49 0.50
C MET A 194 23.37 -1.59 -0.88
N VAL A 195 24.52 -2.26 -0.92
CA VAL A 195 25.28 -2.46 -2.17
C VAL A 195 24.54 -3.41 -3.10
N GLY A 196 24.00 -4.52 -2.56
CA GLY A 196 23.23 -5.48 -3.34
C GLY A 196 22.00 -4.85 -3.96
N PHE A 197 21.26 -4.02 -3.21
CA PHE A 197 20.03 -3.39 -3.66
C PHE A 197 20.33 -2.39 -4.77
N ALA A 198 21.32 -1.51 -4.56
CA ALA A 198 21.76 -0.58 -5.60
C ALA A 198 22.23 -1.32 -6.87
N ALA A 199 22.96 -2.44 -6.74
CA ALA A 199 23.43 -3.21 -7.88
C ALA A 199 22.28 -3.91 -8.64
N PHE A 200 21.38 -4.61 -7.94
CA PHE A 200 20.28 -5.35 -8.57
C PHE A 200 19.20 -4.44 -9.14
N ALA A 201 18.83 -3.38 -8.42
CA ALA A 201 17.91 -2.37 -8.94
C ALA A 201 18.53 -1.63 -10.13
N GLY A 202 19.83 -1.33 -10.07
CA GLY A 202 20.57 -0.71 -11.18
C GLY A 202 20.61 -1.60 -12.41
N LEU A 203 20.89 -2.90 -12.24
CA LEU A 203 20.85 -3.86 -13.33
C LEU A 203 19.45 -3.94 -13.97
N ALA A 204 18.39 -4.03 -13.15
CA ALA A 204 17.02 -4.11 -13.64
C ALA A 204 16.61 -2.87 -14.43
N LEU A 205 16.83 -1.68 -13.86
CA LEU A 205 16.40 -0.40 -14.44
C LEU A 205 17.30 0.07 -15.59
N TRP A 206 18.56 -0.37 -15.65
CA TRP A 206 19.44 -0.13 -16.79
C TRP A 206 19.03 -0.94 -18.02
N LEU A 207 18.58 -2.18 -17.81
CA LEU A 207 18.08 -3.06 -18.89
C LEU A 207 16.66 -2.69 -19.34
N VAL A 208 15.86 -2.08 -18.46
CA VAL A 208 14.50 -1.62 -18.74
C VAL A 208 14.37 -0.14 -18.34
N PRO A 209 14.90 0.79 -19.15
CA PRO A 209 14.87 2.22 -18.83
C PRO A 209 13.45 2.81 -18.80
N ASP A 210 12.50 2.14 -19.45
CA ASP A 210 11.08 2.52 -19.51
C ASP A 210 10.31 2.17 -18.22
N HIS A 211 10.93 1.46 -17.27
CA HIS A 211 10.33 1.27 -15.95
C HIS A 211 10.27 2.62 -15.24
N CYS A 212 9.05 3.04 -14.90
CA CYS A 212 8.78 4.31 -14.24
C CYS A 212 7.99 4.12 -12.95
N MET A 213 8.29 4.96 -11.96
CA MET A 213 7.48 5.14 -10.76
C MET A 213 6.88 6.54 -10.76
N VAL A 214 5.61 6.64 -10.37
CA VAL A 214 4.96 7.93 -10.19
C VAL A 214 4.69 8.16 -8.69
N ALA A 215 4.90 9.39 -8.25
CA ALA A 215 4.86 9.77 -6.84
C ALA A 215 4.36 11.22 -6.68
N SER A 216 3.59 11.51 -5.62
CA SER A 216 2.93 12.83 -5.46
C SER A 216 3.84 14.03 -5.36
N TRP A 217 5.08 13.82 -4.94
CA TRP A 217 6.10 14.84 -4.72
C TRP A 217 6.98 15.08 -5.96
N HIS A 218 6.77 14.32 -7.04
CA HIS A 218 7.47 14.49 -8.31
C HIS A 218 6.47 14.69 -9.45
N VAL A 219 6.65 15.78 -10.20
CA VAL A 219 5.64 16.20 -11.21
C VAL A 219 5.58 15.25 -12.40
N THR A 220 6.71 14.69 -12.81
CA THR A 220 6.82 13.72 -13.92
C THR A 220 7.03 12.31 -13.38
N PRO A 221 6.66 11.26 -14.13
CA PRO A 221 7.15 9.91 -13.88
C PRO A 221 8.67 9.90 -13.77
N ILE A 222 9.19 9.14 -12.82
CA ILE A 222 10.62 8.97 -12.56
C ILE A 222 11.01 7.61 -13.12
N CYS A 223 11.90 7.57 -14.11
CA CYS A 223 12.20 6.35 -14.87
C CYS A 223 13.69 6.00 -14.84
N GLY A 224 14.00 4.74 -15.16
CA GLY A 224 15.35 4.25 -15.42
C GLY A 224 16.40 4.72 -14.39
N THR A 225 17.41 5.45 -14.86
CA THR A 225 18.53 5.94 -14.04
C THR A 225 18.08 6.88 -12.93
N ASP A 226 17.12 7.76 -13.18
CA ASP A 226 16.62 8.70 -12.17
C ASP A 226 15.92 7.93 -11.06
N LEU A 227 15.10 6.95 -11.43
CA LEU A 227 14.44 6.08 -10.46
C LEU A 227 15.46 5.29 -9.64
N TRP A 228 16.49 4.77 -10.29
CA TRP A 228 17.57 4.08 -9.59
C TRP A 228 18.27 4.97 -8.56
N GLN A 229 18.61 6.21 -8.93
CA GLN A 229 19.23 7.16 -7.99
C GLN A 229 18.33 7.41 -6.78
N ILE A 230 17.03 7.55 -7.04
CA ILE A 230 16.05 7.75 -5.98
C ILE A 230 16.01 6.56 -5.04
N LEU A 231 15.88 5.34 -5.56
CA LEU A 231 15.81 4.13 -4.74
C LEU A 231 17.12 3.85 -3.99
N ALA A 232 18.27 4.02 -4.64
CA ALA A 232 19.57 3.69 -4.07
C ALA A 232 19.98 4.65 -2.93
N ILE A 233 19.55 5.91 -2.98
CA ILE A 233 19.97 6.97 -2.05
C ILE A 233 18.84 7.38 -1.10
N SER A 234 17.61 6.86 -1.29
CA SER A 234 16.47 7.17 -0.43
C SER A 234 16.73 6.87 1.06
N PRO A 235 16.51 7.83 1.96
CA PRO A 235 16.56 7.64 3.41
C PRO A 235 15.60 6.56 3.90
N GLU A 236 14.43 6.37 3.29
CA GLU A 236 13.52 5.29 3.65
C GLU A 236 14.15 3.93 3.42
N VAL A 237 14.81 3.76 2.26
CA VAL A 237 15.52 2.51 1.93
C VAL A 237 16.69 2.32 2.87
N MET A 238 17.41 3.38 3.22
CA MET A 238 18.45 3.35 4.25
C MET A 238 17.89 3.02 5.64
N ILE A 239 16.73 3.55 6.03
CA ILE A 239 16.09 3.25 7.32
C ILE A 239 15.69 1.79 7.37
N PHE A 240 15.14 1.27 6.27
CA PHE A 240 14.87 -0.15 6.12
C PHE A 240 16.18 -0.95 6.27
N GLY A 241 17.23 -0.59 5.52
CA GLY A 241 18.52 -1.26 5.52
C GLY A 241 19.29 -1.21 6.84
N PHE A 242 19.22 -0.11 7.59
CA PHE A 242 20.00 0.11 8.83
C PHE A 242 19.22 -0.15 10.11
N PHE A 243 17.88 -0.13 10.08
CA PHE A 243 17.07 -0.26 11.31
C PHE A 243 15.97 -1.31 11.24
N MET A 244 15.64 -1.86 10.06
CA MET A 244 14.65 -2.96 9.95
C MET A 244 15.27 -4.31 9.55
N VAL A 245 16.12 -4.34 8.54
CA VAL A 245 16.81 -5.58 8.13
C VAL A 245 17.71 -6.12 9.27
N PRO A 246 18.51 -5.31 9.98
CA PRO A 246 19.42 -5.80 11.04
C PRO A 246 18.72 -6.06 12.38
N ASP A 247 17.66 -6.89 12.40
CA ASP A 247 17.11 -7.44 13.64
C ASP A 247 17.88 -8.73 14.04
N PRO A 248 18.68 -8.72 15.12
CA PRO A 248 19.51 -9.86 15.51
C PRO A 248 18.72 -11.14 15.81
N ARG A 249 17.40 -11.06 15.99
CA ARG A 249 16.55 -12.24 16.24
C ARG A 249 16.03 -12.90 14.97
N THR A 250 15.99 -12.19 13.84
CA THR A 250 15.44 -12.66 12.57
C THR A 250 16.51 -13.01 11.54
N VAL A 251 17.76 -12.62 11.78
CA VAL A 251 18.89 -12.86 10.88
C VAL A 251 19.72 -14.10 11.26
N PRO A 252 20.51 -14.68 10.34
CA PRO A 252 21.46 -15.75 10.65
C PRO A 252 22.55 -15.34 11.67
N GLU A 253 23.20 -16.32 12.30
CA GLU A 253 24.22 -16.07 13.33
C GLU A 253 25.62 -15.78 12.73
N GLY A 254 25.99 -16.45 11.65
CA GLY A 254 27.30 -16.32 11.00
C GLY A 254 27.53 -14.98 10.30
N ARG A 255 28.78 -14.47 10.33
CA ARG A 255 29.14 -13.19 9.72
C ARG A 255 28.97 -13.19 8.20
N ALA A 256 29.42 -14.25 7.53
CA ALA A 256 29.24 -14.43 6.10
C ALA A 256 27.76 -14.67 5.76
N ALA A 257 27.07 -15.48 6.58
CA ALA A 257 25.65 -15.76 6.40
C ALA A 257 24.77 -14.52 6.50
N ARG A 258 25.11 -13.59 7.39
CA ARG A 258 24.46 -12.27 7.52
C ARG A 258 24.62 -11.41 6.27
N ALA A 259 25.83 -11.35 5.70
CA ALA A 259 26.07 -10.61 4.47
C ALA A 259 25.27 -11.19 3.29
N ILE A 260 25.28 -12.51 3.14
CA ILE A 260 24.50 -13.20 2.09
C ILE A 260 23.01 -13.00 2.29
N PHE A 261 22.52 -13.03 3.54
CA PHE A 261 21.11 -12.72 3.84
C PHE A 261 20.74 -11.29 3.42
N GLY A 262 21.60 -10.30 3.67
CA GLY A 262 21.39 -8.93 3.20
C GLY A 262 21.30 -8.83 1.68
N ILE A 263 22.21 -9.50 0.95
CA ILE A 263 22.20 -9.57 -0.53
C ILE A 263 20.93 -10.28 -1.03
N PHE A 264 20.48 -11.33 -0.33
CA PHE A 264 19.25 -12.04 -0.69
C PHE A 264 18.00 -11.17 -0.51
N VAL A 265 17.91 -10.40 0.58
CA VAL A 265 16.83 -9.42 0.79
C VAL A 265 16.87 -8.35 -0.31
N ALA A 266 18.04 -7.88 -0.70
CA ALA A 266 18.22 -6.93 -1.79
C ALA A 266 17.74 -7.49 -3.15
N LEU A 267 18.09 -8.74 -3.49
CA LEU A 267 17.62 -9.40 -4.70
C LEU A 267 16.09 -9.52 -4.72
N LEU A 268 15.48 -9.96 -3.61
CA LEU A 268 14.03 -10.04 -3.49
C LEU A 268 13.37 -8.65 -3.58
N SER A 269 13.99 -7.61 -3.01
CA SER A 269 13.48 -6.24 -3.09
C SER A 269 13.44 -5.76 -4.54
N ALA A 270 14.52 -5.96 -5.30
CA ALA A 270 14.60 -5.60 -6.71
C ALA A 270 13.62 -6.40 -7.59
N LEU A 271 13.40 -7.68 -7.27
CA LEU A 271 12.40 -8.50 -7.98
C LEU A 271 10.96 -8.06 -7.72
N LEU A 272 10.61 -7.80 -6.45
CA LEU A 272 9.25 -7.45 -6.07
C LEU A 272 8.88 -6.03 -6.48
N LEU A 273 9.83 -5.10 -6.56
CA LEU A 273 9.58 -3.75 -7.07
C LEU A 273 9.50 -3.71 -8.59
N GLY A 274 10.05 -4.71 -9.30
CA GLY A 274 10.01 -4.79 -10.76
C GLY A 274 8.64 -4.53 -11.39
N PRO A 275 7.55 -5.17 -10.92
CA PRO A 275 6.22 -4.97 -11.51
C PRO A 275 5.48 -3.72 -11.02
N THR A 276 6.07 -2.87 -10.18
CA THR A 276 5.36 -1.77 -9.51
C THR A 276 5.57 -0.42 -10.19
N GLY A 277 4.49 0.33 -10.45
CA GLY A 277 4.55 1.69 -11.01
C GLY A 277 4.15 2.83 -10.05
N LEU A 278 3.60 2.50 -8.87
CA LEU A 278 3.22 3.46 -7.83
C LEU A 278 4.20 3.39 -6.66
N GLU A 279 4.57 4.55 -6.11
CA GLU A 279 5.38 4.64 -4.89
C GLU A 279 4.89 3.73 -3.75
N PHE A 280 3.57 3.67 -3.55
CA PHE A 280 2.93 2.80 -2.56
C PHE A 280 3.37 1.34 -2.72
N TRP A 281 3.27 0.80 -3.93
CA TRP A 281 3.59 -0.59 -4.23
C TRP A 281 5.10 -0.83 -4.25
N THR A 282 5.89 0.11 -4.76
CA THR A 282 7.36 0.05 -4.72
C THR A 282 7.86 -0.12 -3.28
N LYS A 283 7.37 0.71 -2.36
CA LYS A 283 7.78 0.60 -0.95
C LYS A 283 7.21 -0.63 -0.26
N THR A 284 5.95 -1.00 -0.55
CA THR A 284 5.35 -2.22 -0.02
C THR A 284 6.12 -3.47 -0.47
N ALA A 285 6.59 -3.50 -1.71
CA ALA A 285 7.43 -4.57 -2.26
C ALA A 285 8.79 -4.68 -1.55
N ILE A 286 9.48 -3.54 -1.33
CA ILE A 286 10.75 -3.50 -0.59
C ILE A 286 10.56 -4.02 0.84
N LEU A 287 9.52 -3.59 1.55
CA LEU A 287 9.23 -4.09 2.90
C LEU A 287 8.82 -5.57 2.90
N GLY A 288 8.03 -5.98 1.90
CA GLY A 288 7.58 -7.36 1.69
C GLY A 288 8.73 -8.34 1.46
N SER A 289 9.82 -7.88 0.82
CA SER A 289 11.01 -8.70 0.58
C SER A 289 11.61 -9.26 1.88
N LEU A 290 11.64 -8.47 2.96
CA LEU A 290 12.17 -8.90 4.25
C LEU A 290 11.24 -9.90 4.93
N VAL A 291 9.91 -9.80 4.74
CA VAL A 291 8.96 -10.81 5.23
C VAL A 291 9.25 -12.16 4.57
N ILE A 292 9.39 -12.18 3.26
CA ILE A 292 9.71 -13.39 2.48
C ILE A 292 11.10 -13.93 2.88
N ALA A 293 12.10 -13.08 2.98
CA ALA A 293 13.45 -13.47 3.40
C ALA A 293 13.44 -14.08 4.81
N CYS A 294 12.69 -13.50 5.75
CA CYS A 294 12.53 -14.02 7.11
C CYS A 294 11.84 -15.40 7.14
N ALA A 295 10.89 -15.68 6.24
CA ALA A 295 10.31 -17.03 6.11
C ALA A 295 11.33 -18.03 5.55
N LEU A 296 12.07 -17.64 4.50
CA LEU A 296 13.03 -18.48 3.81
C LEU A 296 14.36 -18.66 4.57
N ARG A 297 14.59 -17.87 5.62
CA ARG A 297 15.85 -17.88 6.39
C ARG A 297 16.26 -19.25 6.90
N PHE A 298 15.30 -20.14 7.21
CA PHE A 298 15.61 -21.47 7.73
C PHE A 298 16.19 -22.39 6.66
N ALA A 299 15.70 -22.28 5.42
CA ALA A 299 16.27 -22.98 4.28
C ALA A 299 17.66 -22.40 3.97
N LEU A 300 17.77 -21.07 3.97
CA LEU A 300 19.04 -20.38 3.74
C LEU A 300 20.08 -20.74 4.80
N ALA A 301 19.72 -20.76 6.08
CA ALA A 301 20.63 -21.13 7.16
C ALA A 301 21.19 -22.54 7.01
N ARG A 302 20.39 -23.51 6.52
CA ARG A 302 20.86 -24.88 6.23
C ARG A 302 21.87 -24.92 5.08
N LEU A 303 21.68 -24.10 4.06
CA LEU A 303 22.59 -23.98 2.92
C LEU A 303 23.91 -23.32 3.30
N LEU A 304 23.88 -22.38 4.26
CA LEU A 304 25.03 -21.56 4.65
C LEU A 304 25.91 -22.20 5.75
N VAL A 305 25.51 -23.32 6.36
CA VAL A 305 26.30 -24.04 7.38
C VAL A 305 27.78 -24.24 6.99
N PRO A 306 28.14 -24.68 5.76
CA PRO A 306 29.54 -24.89 5.38
C PRO A 306 30.41 -23.61 5.41
N LEU A 307 29.81 -22.44 5.20
CA LEU A 307 30.51 -21.16 5.29
C LEU A 307 30.84 -20.81 6.75
N ASP A 308 29.94 -21.15 7.66
CA ASP A 308 30.12 -20.91 9.09
C ASP A 308 31.12 -21.92 9.70
N GLU A 309 31.26 -23.11 9.12
CA GLU A 309 32.23 -24.15 9.48
C GLU A 309 33.63 -23.94 8.86
N GLY A 310 33.83 -22.89 8.05
CA GLY A 310 35.13 -22.55 7.46
C GLY A 310 35.51 -23.36 6.22
N GLU A 311 34.61 -24.20 5.69
CA GLU A 311 34.81 -24.95 4.43
C GLU A 311 34.78 -24.04 3.18
N GLY A 312 34.44 -22.76 3.36
CA GLY A 312 34.46 -21.73 2.34
C GLY A 312 33.41 -21.93 1.24
N LEU A 313 33.54 -21.12 0.18
CA LEU A 313 32.63 -21.19 -0.98
C LEU A 313 32.66 -22.55 -1.67
N ALA A 314 33.76 -23.31 -1.56
CA ALA A 314 33.89 -24.65 -2.11
C ALA A 314 33.05 -25.70 -1.37
N GLY A 315 32.97 -25.63 -0.03
CA GLY A 315 32.07 -26.49 0.77
C GLY A 315 30.61 -26.15 0.51
N MET A 316 30.31 -24.86 0.35
CA MET A 316 28.99 -24.39 -0.08
C MET A 316 28.64 -24.94 -1.48
N ALA A 317 29.55 -24.81 -2.46
CA ALA A 317 29.38 -25.27 -3.84
C ALA A 317 28.99 -26.77 -3.95
N ARG A 318 29.52 -27.63 -3.06
CA ARG A 318 29.16 -29.05 -3.00
C ARG A 318 27.71 -29.30 -2.57
N ARG A 319 27.11 -28.38 -1.80
CA ARG A 319 25.70 -28.41 -1.40
C ARG A 319 24.79 -27.57 -2.32
N LEU A 320 25.36 -26.90 -3.32
CA LEU A 320 24.68 -25.96 -4.23
C LEU A 320 24.15 -26.52 -5.56
N PRO A 321 24.28 -27.80 -5.98
CA PRO A 321 23.88 -28.19 -7.33
C PRO A 321 22.37 -27.99 -7.60
N ALA A 322 21.54 -27.82 -6.55
CA ALA A 322 20.11 -27.51 -6.68
C ALA A 322 19.76 -26.02 -6.53
N THR A 323 20.59 -25.17 -5.92
CA THR A 323 20.23 -23.78 -5.56
C THR A 323 20.95 -22.70 -6.37
N ALA A 324 22.13 -23.00 -6.94
CA ALA A 324 22.80 -22.12 -7.90
C ALA A 324 21.93 -21.74 -9.11
N PRO A 325 21.22 -22.70 -9.78
CA PRO A 325 20.36 -22.35 -10.89
C PRO A 325 19.19 -21.45 -10.46
N ILE A 326 18.68 -21.60 -9.23
CA ILE A 326 17.58 -20.78 -8.71
C ILE A 326 18.04 -19.33 -8.52
N VAL A 327 19.19 -19.09 -7.90
CA VAL A 327 19.71 -17.73 -7.70
C VAL A 327 20.03 -17.06 -9.05
N LEU A 328 20.64 -17.79 -9.99
CA LEU A 328 20.88 -17.28 -11.33
C LEU A 328 19.56 -16.97 -12.03
N LEU A 329 18.57 -17.86 -11.96
CA LEU A 329 17.24 -17.63 -12.54
C LEU A 329 16.56 -16.40 -11.93
N LEU A 330 16.68 -16.18 -10.62
CA LEU A 330 16.17 -14.98 -9.96
C LEU A 330 16.88 -13.71 -10.45
N ILE A 331 18.21 -13.73 -10.64
CA ILE A 331 18.95 -12.59 -11.21
C ILE A 331 18.54 -12.35 -12.67
N TRP A 332 18.40 -13.41 -13.46
CA TRP A 332 17.92 -13.34 -14.86
C TRP A 332 16.47 -12.85 -14.96
N ALA A 333 15.65 -13.08 -13.94
CA ALA A 333 14.27 -12.60 -13.88
C ALA A 333 14.16 -11.11 -13.53
N LEU A 334 15.23 -10.44 -13.10
CA LEU A 334 15.20 -9.00 -12.77
C LEU A 334 14.70 -8.11 -13.92
N PRO A 335 15.28 -8.16 -15.14
CA PRO A 335 14.78 -7.36 -16.26
C PRO A 335 13.36 -7.77 -16.67
N VAL A 336 13.00 -9.05 -16.58
CA VAL A 336 11.64 -9.52 -16.88
C VAL A 336 10.64 -8.95 -15.87
N ALA A 337 11.00 -8.93 -14.58
CA ALA A 337 10.18 -8.35 -13.53
C ALA A 337 10.02 -6.84 -13.74
N ALA A 338 11.09 -6.12 -14.09
CA ALA A 338 11.03 -4.70 -14.39
C ALA A 338 10.19 -4.39 -15.64
N ASP A 339 10.30 -5.21 -16.69
CA ASP A 339 9.51 -5.09 -17.91
C ASP A 339 8.00 -5.25 -17.64
N LEU A 340 7.58 -6.05 -16.65
CA LEU A 340 6.15 -6.14 -16.30
C LEU A 340 5.51 -4.78 -15.96
N SER A 341 6.28 -3.82 -15.39
CA SER A 341 5.77 -2.47 -15.12
C SER A 341 5.46 -1.67 -16.39
N THR A 342 6.09 -1.99 -17.52
CA THR A 342 5.89 -1.28 -18.80
C THR A 342 4.61 -1.76 -19.51
N HIS A 343 4.11 -2.94 -19.16
CA HIS A 343 2.92 -3.57 -19.75
C HIS A 343 1.65 -3.42 -18.88
N GLY A 344 1.76 -2.77 -17.72
CA GLY A 344 0.65 -2.50 -16.80
C GLY A 344 0.67 -1.03 -16.34
N PRO A 345 0.13 -0.09 -17.13
CA PRO A 345 0.20 1.32 -16.79
C PRO A 345 -0.60 1.61 -15.50
N LEU A 346 0.06 2.21 -14.52
CA LEU A 346 -0.59 2.82 -13.36
C LEU A 346 -0.12 4.28 -13.24
N PRO A 347 -0.89 5.26 -13.74
CA PRO A 347 -0.51 6.66 -13.64
C PRO A 347 -0.81 7.19 -12.22
N ALA A 348 0.16 7.82 -11.55
CA ALA A 348 -0.05 8.38 -10.20
C ALA A 348 -0.42 9.88 -10.15
N ALA A 349 -0.60 10.30 -8.90
CA ALA A 349 -1.07 11.59 -8.43
C ALA A 349 -0.20 12.76 -8.95
N GLY A 350 -0.87 13.74 -9.57
CA GLY A 350 -0.25 15.03 -9.84
C GLY A 350 -0.15 15.85 -8.55
N GLY A 351 0.88 16.69 -8.47
CA GLY A 351 1.02 17.67 -7.39
C GLY A 351 -0.17 18.66 -7.33
N PRO A 352 -0.36 19.36 -6.20
CA PRO A 352 -1.47 20.29 -5.99
C PRO A 352 -1.55 21.46 -6.99
N ASP A 353 -0.50 21.69 -7.78
CA ASP A 353 -0.32 22.88 -8.62
C ASP A 353 -0.72 22.70 -10.10
N ARG A 354 -1.41 21.60 -10.46
CA ARG A 354 -2.06 21.40 -11.79
C ARG A 354 -1.15 21.47 -13.03
N THR A 355 0.17 21.37 -12.91
CA THR A 355 1.05 21.24 -14.08
C THR A 355 1.13 19.78 -14.54
N ALA A 356 0.29 19.43 -15.51
CA ALA A 356 0.34 18.14 -16.18
C ALA A 356 1.58 18.05 -17.07
N ALA A 357 2.62 17.37 -16.62
CA ALA A 357 3.61 16.84 -17.54
C ALA A 357 3.07 15.52 -18.10
N VAL A 358 2.39 15.60 -19.24
CA VAL A 358 2.06 14.44 -20.06
C VAL A 358 3.37 13.96 -20.69
N VAL A 359 4.05 13.04 -20.01
CA VAL A 359 4.98 12.16 -20.72
C VAL A 359 4.10 11.08 -21.32
N PRO A 360 4.00 10.98 -22.66
CA PRO A 360 3.48 9.77 -23.26
C PRO A 360 4.43 8.67 -22.82
N LEU A 361 4.02 7.81 -21.88
CA LEU A 361 4.56 6.47 -21.86
C LEU A 361 4.35 5.98 -23.30
N GLN A 362 5.41 5.75 -24.06
CA GLN A 362 5.27 4.94 -25.27
C GLN A 362 4.90 3.53 -24.79
N VAL A 363 3.62 3.33 -24.52
CA VAL A 363 3.03 2.03 -24.23
C VAL A 363 3.14 1.23 -25.53
N GLY A 364 4.06 0.27 -25.54
CA GLY A 364 4.30 -0.61 -26.69
C GLY A 364 5.70 -0.54 -27.30
N SER A 365 6.77 -0.60 -26.51
CA SER A 365 8.12 -0.96 -27.00
C SER A 365 8.20 -2.44 -27.40
N GLY A 366 7.31 -2.88 -28.30
CA GLY A 366 7.29 -4.23 -28.84
C GLY A 366 6.83 -5.32 -27.86
N PRO A 367 6.88 -6.60 -28.28
CA PRO A 367 6.58 -7.71 -27.40
C PRO A 367 7.57 -7.70 -26.23
N GLY A 368 7.05 -7.71 -24.99
CA GLY A 368 7.89 -7.78 -23.79
C GLY A 368 8.87 -8.96 -23.85
N LEU A 369 9.96 -8.89 -23.09
CA LEU A 369 11.07 -9.87 -23.12
C LEU A 369 10.59 -11.32 -22.89
N ALA A 370 9.37 -11.51 -22.36
CA ALA A 370 8.71 -12.79 -22.15
C ALA A 370 7.28 -12.91 -22.74
N ALA A 371 6.93 -12.19 -23.81
CA ALA A 371 5.60 -12.19 -24.42
C ALA A 371 5.05 -13.58 -24.85
N TRP A 372 5.91 -14.61 -24.88
CA TRP A 372 5.55 -16.01 -25.13
C TRP A 372 4.85 -16.71 -23.94
N ALA A 373 5.05 -16.25 -22.71
CA ALA A 373 4.55 -16.92 -21.51
C ALA A 373 3.01 -16.78 -21.30
N PRO A 374 2.39 -15.60 -21.51
CA PRO A 374 0.93 -15.46 -21.39
C PRO A 374 0.16 -16.27 -22.43
N ALA A 375 0.70 -16.38 -23.66
CA ALA A 375 0.11 -17.19 -24.72
C ALA A 375 0.09 -18.69 -24.37
N ALA A 376 1.13 -19.18 -23.67
CA ALA A 376 1.20 -20.56 -23.19
C ALA A 376 0.24 -20.83 -22.01
N ALA A 377 0.05 -19.84 -21.12
CA ALA A 377 -0.89 -19.95 -20.00
C ALA A 377 -2.36 -19.83 -20.44
N ALA A 378 -2.67 -18.95 -21.40
CA ALA A 378 -4.01 -18.82 -21.98
C ALA A 378 -4.41 -20.06 -22.80
N ALA A 379 -3.45 -20.71 -23.47
CA ALA A 379 -3.66 -21.98 -24.17
C ALA A 379 -3.87 -23.19 -23.24
N ALA A 380 -3.54 -23.06 -21.94
CA ALA A 380 -3.66 -24.12 -20.95
C ALA A 380 -4.97 -24.05 -20.14
N LEU A 381 -5.77 -22.99 -20.29
CA LEU A 381 -7.09 -22.89 -19.67
C LEU A 381 -8.14 -23.61 -20.53
N PRO A 382 -9.01 -24.45 -19.93
CA PRO A 382 -10.14 -25.02 -20.64
C PRO A 382 -11.07 -23.89 -21.11
N PRO A 383 -11.70 -23.99 -22.31
CA PRO A 383 -12.68 -23.02 -22.75
C PRO A 383 -13.83 -22.94 -21.75
N ALA A 384 -14.34 -21.74 -21.51
CA ALA A 384 -15.50 -21.51 -20.66
C ALA A 384 -16.74 -22.21 -21.25
N ASN A 385 -17.14 -23.33 -20.65
CA ASN A 385 -18.40 -23.99 -20.98
C ASN A 385 -19.54 -23.28 -20.26
N GLY A 386 -20.39 -22.60 -21.04
CA GLY A 386 -21.52 -21.84 -20.47
C GLY A 386 -22.60 -21.47 -21.47
N THR A 387 -22.92 -22.31 -22.45
CA THR A 387 -24.08 -22.11 -23.35
C THR A 387 -25.24 -23.00 -22.93
N GLY A 388 -25.95 -22.58 -21.88
CA GLY A 388 -27.29 -23.06 -21.55
C GLY A 388 -28.29 -21.91 -21.68
N PRO A 389 -29.47 -22.09 -22.28
CA PRO A 389 -30.50 -21.05 -22.27
C PRO A 389 -31.05 -20.89 -20.85
N ALA A 390 -30.70 -19.79 -20.19
CA ALA A 390 -31.34 -19.37 -18.95
C ALA A 390 -32.65 -18.66 -19.28
N ALA A 391 -33.76 -19.14 -18.73
CA ALA A 391 -35.04 -18.44 -18.79
C ALA A 391 -34.93 -17.17 -17.91
N ALA A 392 -34.66 -16.03 -18.54
CA ALA A 392 -34.65 -14.74 -17.87
C ALA A 392 -35.94 -14.00 -18.18
N SER A 393 -36.78 -13.81 -17.17
CA SER A 393 -37.71 -12.67 -17.14
C SER A 393 -36.84 -11.42 -17.07
N ALA A 394 -36.40 -10.89 -18.23
CA ALA A 394 -35.54 -9.72 -18.26
C ALA A 394 -36.36 -8.47 -17.93
N THR A 395 -36.08 -7.83 -16.80
CA THR A 395 -36.60 -6.48 -16.52
C THR A 395 -36.05 -5.53 -17.57
N VAL A 396 -36.94 -4.94 -18.36
CA VAL A 396 -36.56 -3.98 -19.41
C VAL A 396 -36.55 -2.58 -18.81
N TYR A 397 -35.36 -1.99 -18.71
CA TYR A 397 -35.21 -0.59 -18.33
C TYR A 397 -35.24 0.29 -19.57
N ILE A 398 -36.06 1.34 -19.53
CA ILE A 398 -36.07 2.38 -20.56
C ILE A 398 -35.12 3.47 -20.11
N LEU A 399 -33.97 3.56 -20.79
CA LEU A 399 -32.97 4.57 -20.49
C LEU A 399 -33.36 5.92 -21.14
N PRO A 400 -33.12 7.05 -20.46
CA PRO A 400 -33.20 8.35 -21.10
C PRO A 400 -32.13 8.48 -22.20
N PRO A 401 -32.31 9.38 -23.18
CA PRO A 401 -31.28 9.66 -24.17
C PRO A 401 -29.94 10.01 -23.48
N ILE A 402 -28.88 9.29 -23.85
CA ILE A 402 -27.54 9.46 -23.28
C ILE A 402 -26.72 10.32 -24.25
N PRO A 403 -26.26 11.52 -23.84
CA PRO A 403 -25.36 12.33 -24.67
C PRO A 403 -24.07 11.57 -24.96
N THR A 404 -23.50 11.78 -26.15
CA THR A 404 -22.20 11.18 -26.50
C THR A 404 -21.13 11.62 -25.50
N PRO A 405 -20.44 10.71 -24.80
CA PRO A 405 -19.48 11.08 -23.78
C PRO A 405 -18.27 11.75 -24.40
N THR A 406 -17.88 12.90 -23.85
CA THR A 406 -16.60 13.52 -24.17
C THR A 406 -15.47 12.80 -23.43
N VAL A 407 -14.40 12.46 -24.15
CA VAL A 407 -13.20 11.84 -23.58
C VAL A 407 -12.05 12.84 -23.72
N PRO A 408 -11.68 13.53 -22.64
CA PRO A 408 -10.53 14.41 -22.61
C PRO A 408 -9.22 13.67 -22.95
N SER A 409 -8.27 14.37 -23.56
CA SER A 409 -6.98 13.79 -23.99
C SER A 409 -6.13 13.29 -22.83
N ASP A 410 -6.27 13.89 -21.64
CA ASP A 410 -5.63 13.46 -20.40
C ASP A 410 -6.22 12.15 -19.87
N VAL A 411 -7.53 11.91 -20.02
CA VAL A 411 -8.17 10.61 -19.71
C VAL A 411 -7.64 9.53 -20.67
N GLN A 412 -7.54 9.84 -21.96
CA GLN A 412 -7.06 8.89 -22.97
C GLN A 412 -5.54 8.61 -22.85
N ALA A 413 -4.77 9.59 -22.37
CA ALA A 413 -3.36 9.40 -22.00
C ALA A 413 -3.20 8.61 -20.69
N PHE A 414 -4.15 8.74 -19.75
CA PHE A 414 -4.17 8.00 -18.49
C PHE A 414 -4.48 6.52 -18.71
N ASP A 415 -5.49 6.21 -19.51
CA ASP A 415 -5.85 4.84 -19.87
C ASP A 415 -6.17 4.75 -21.38
N PRO A 416 -5.21 4.27 -22.20
CA PRO A 416 -5.40 4.11 -23.63
C PRO A 416 -6.52 3.13 -24.01
N THR A 417 -6.96 2.28 -23.09
CA THR A 417 -8.09 1.36 -23.31
C THR A 417 -9.45 2.08 -23.26
N ILE A 418 -9.51 3.29 -22.69
CA ILE A 418 -10.69 4.15 -22.70
C ILE A 418 -10.83 4.81 -24.08
N THR A 419 -11.41 4.05 -24.99
CA THR A 419 -11.86 4.53 -26.30
C THR A 419 -13.22 5.21 -26.18
N SER A 420 -13.66 5.90 -27.23
CA SER A 420 -15.02 6.47 -27.31
C SER A 420 -16.11 5.40 -27.12
N GLN A 421 -15.88 4.17 -27.59
CA GLN A 421 -16.80 3.04 -27.41
C GLN A 421 -16.83 2.54 -25.96
N SER A 422 -15.66 2.46 -25.31
CA SER A 422 -15.57 2.11 -23.89
C SER A 422 -16.27 3.17 -23.02
N ALA A 423 -16.00 4.45 -23.28
CA ALA A 423 -16.65 5.57 -22.61
C ALA A 423 -18.17 5.57 -22.79
N ALA A 424 -18.67 5.24 -23.99
CA ALA A 424 -20.11 5.08 -24.24
C ALA A 424 -20.71 3.92 -23.44
N THR A 425 -19.98 2.83 -23.27
CA THR A 425 -20.40 1.69 -22.43
C THR A 425 -20.44 2.08 -20.96
N MET A 426 -19.41 2.76 -20.45
CA MET A 426 -19.38 3.27 -19.07
C MET A 426 -20.52 4.25 -18.79
N ALA A 427 -20.82 5.16 -19.72
CA ALA A 427 -21.93 6.10 -19.59
C ALA A 427 -23.29 5.38 -19.63
N HIS A 428 -23.43 4.38 -20.51
CA HIS A 428 -24.62 3.55 -20.58
C HIS A 428 -24.87 2.80 -19.28
N ASP A 429 -23.86 2.11 -18.76
CA ASP A 429 -23.94 1.33 -17.52
C ASP A 429 -24.25 2.24 -16.32
N LEU A 430 -23.62 3.41 -16.24
CA LEU A 430 -23.93 4.41 -15.21
C LEU A 430 -25.39 4.86 -15.24
N VAL A 431 -25.94 5.16 -16.43
CA VAL A 431 -27.34 5.59 -16.54
C VAL A 431 -28.29 4.44 -16.22
N LEU A 432 -27.92 3.20 -16.57
CA LEU A 432 -28.66 2.00 -16.17
C LEU A 432 -28.71 1.85 -14.65
N ASP A 433 -27.57 1.99 -13.96
CA ASP A 433 -27.48 1.95 -12.50
C ASP A 433 -28.39 2.99 -11.83
N LEU A 434 -28.43 4.22 -12.37
CA LEU A 434 -29.31 5.29 -11.90
C LEU A 434 -30.79 4.99 -12.15
N MET A 435 -31.15 4.23 -13.20
CA MET A 435 -32.52 3.77 -13.40
C MET A 435 -32.88 2.65 -12.43
N ILE A 436 -31.95 1.74 -12.15
CA ILE A 436 -32.11 0.69 -11.15
C ILE A 436 -32.33 1.32 -9.76
N GLU A 437 -31.58 2.37 -9.40
CA GLU A 437 -31.81 3.14 -8.16
C GLU A 437 -33.23 3.71 -8.09
N SER A 438 -33.68 4.35 -9.16
CA SER A 438 -35.00 4.95 -9.23
C SER A 438 -36.11 3.90 -9.04
N GLU A 439 -35.95 2.72 -9.65
CA GLU A 439 -36.91 1.64 -9.52
C GLU A 439 -36.86 0.96 -8.14
N ALA A 440 -35.66 0.77 -7.58
CA ALA A 440 -35.46 0.28 -6.22
C ALA A 440 -36.12 1.22 -5.19
N ARG A 441 -36.01 2.53 -5.41
CA ARG A 441 -36.64 3.56 -4.60
C ARG A 441 -38.16 3.57 -4.73
N ARG A 442 -38.69 3.43 -5.95
CA ARG A 442 -40.14 3.35 -6.22
C ARG A 442 -40.78 2.11 -5.58
N THR A 443 -40.04 1.00 -5.52
CA THR A 443 -40.53 -0.30 -4.99
C THR A 443 -40.16 -0.56 -3.54
N HIS A 444 -39.39 0.35 -2.92
CA HIS A 444 -38.75 0.18 -1.61
C HIS A 444 -37.90 -1.10 -1.49
N ASP A 445 -37.35 -1.58 -2.61
CA ASP A 445 -36.56 -2.81 -2.68
C ASP A 445 -35.07 -2.53 -2.49
N LEU A 446 -34.57 -2.78 -1.28
CA LEU A 446 -33.15 -2.66 -0.95
C LEU A 446 -32.28 -3.69 -1.68
N GLN A 447 -32.82 -4.85 -2.07
CA GLN A 447 -32.07 -5.86 -2.82
C GLN A 447 -31.89 -5.46 -4.28
N LEU A 448 -32.85 -4.76 -4.86
CA LEU A 448 -32.72 -4.21 -6.21
C LEU A 448 -31.60 -3.16 -6.30
N ALA A 449 -31.39 -2.37 -5.25
CA ALA A 449 -30.30 -1.37 -5.20
C ALA A 449 -28.90 -2.00 -5.34
N HIS A 450 -28.70 -3.25 -4.90
CA HIS A 450 -27.43 -3.98 -5.07
C HIS A 450 -27.12 -4.31 -6.53
N GLN A 451 -28.10 -4.24 -7.44
CA GLN A 451 -27.88 -4.47 -8.87
C GLN A 451 -27.34 -3.24 -9.61
N GLY A 452 -27.42 -2.04 -9.01
CA GLY A 452 -26.94 -0.79 -9.60
C GLY A 452 -25.83 -0.10 -8.81
N ALA A 453 -25.51 -0.56 -7.60
CA ALA A 453 -24.42 0.02 -6.82
C ALA A 453 -23.76 -0.98 -5.86
N SER A 454 -22.51 -0.68 -5.50
CA SER A 454 -21.74 -1.40 -4.49
C SER A 454 -20.92 -0.43 -3.64
N GLY A 455 -20.29 -0.92 -2.57
CA GLY A 455 -19.42 -0.10 -1.72
C GLY A 455 -20.14 1.12 -1.11
N ASP A 456 -19.49 2.28 -1.15
CA ASP A 456 -20.02 3.53 -0.60
C ASP A 456 -21.22 4.06 -1.40
N GLY A 457 -21.23 3.85 -2.72
CA GLY A 457 -22.33 4.25 -3.60
C GLY A 457 -23.64 3.54 -3.26
N LEU A 458 -23.56 2.26 -2.85
CA LEU A 458 -24.73 1.53 -2.36
C LEU A 458 -25.28 2.13 -1.07
N GLN A 459 -24.42 2.65 -0.19
CA GLN A 459 -24.90 3.29 1.03
C GLN A 459 -25.77 4.51 0.70
N GLU A 460 -25.34 5.35 -0.25
CA GLU A 460 -26.13 6.49 -0.73
C GLU A 460 -27.52 6.05 -1.24
N PHE A 461 -27.59 4.96 -2.00
CA PHE A 461 -28.85 4.43 -2.54
C PHE A 461 -29.74 3.89 -1.41
N THR A 462 -29.20 3.07 -0.51
CA THR A 462 -30.00 2.47 0.55
C THR A 462 -30.49 3.49 1.58
N ASP A 463 -29.73 4.56 1.82
CA ASP A 463 -30.10 5.60 2.80
C ASP A 463 -31.31 6.42 2.32
N VAL A 464 -31.36 6.79 1.04
CA VAL A 464 -32.54 7.49 0.48
C VAL A 464 -33.79 6.59 0.43
N ILE A 465 -33.63 5.30 0.13
CA ILE A 465 -34.75 4.33 0.13
C ILE A 465 -35.32 4.17 1.55
N LYS A 466 -34.45 4.01 2.56
CA LYS A 466 -34.87 3.91 3.96
C LYS A 466 -35.60 5.17 4.43
N GLN A 467 -35.11 6.34 4.03
CA GLN A 467 -35.72 7.62 4.36
C GLN A 467 -37.16 7.72 3.81
N ASP A 468 -37.34 7.38 2.53
CA ASP A 468 -38.67 7.41 1.89
C ASP A 468 -39.62 6.38 2.47
N THR A 469 -39.12 5.17 2.77
CA THR A 469 -39.89 4.11 3.41
C THR A 469 -40.38 4.54 4.78
N ALA A 470 -39.52 5.20 5.58
CA ALA A 470 -39.89 5.75 6.89
C ALA A 470 -40.91 6.90 6.79
N ALA A 471 -40.89 7.66 5.69
CA ALA A 471 -41.86 8.71 5.41
C ALA A 471 -43.20 8.20 4.84
N GLY A 472 -43.28 6.91 4.47
CA GLY A 472 -44.47 6.32 3.84
C GLY A 472 -44.75 6.88 2.44
N GLN A 473 -43.71 7.31 1.73
CA GLN A 473 -43.79 7.96 0.42
C GLN A 473 -43.17 7.07 -0.66
N THR A 474 -43.77 7.08 -1.84
CA THR A 474 -43.18 6.47 -3.03
C THR A 474 -42.58 7.58 -3.88
N VAL A 475 -41.28 7.51 -4.16
CA VAL A 475 -40.59 8.51 -4.99
C VAL A 475 -40.08 7.84 -6.25
N GLN A 476 -40.42 8.40 -7.41
CA GLN A 476 -39.84 8.03 -8.70
C GLN A 476 -38.96 9.18 -9.17
N LYS A 477 -37.77 8.81 -9.64
CA LYS A 477 -36.75 9.73 -10.09
C LYS A 477 -36.53 9.57 -11.59
N THR A 478 -36.77 10.61 -12.36
CA THR A 478 -36.50 10.61 -13.81
C THR A 478 -35.40 11.58 -14.15
N TYR A 479 -34.62 11.25 -15.17
CA TYR A 479 -33.44 12.00 -15.56
C TYR A 479 -33.58 12.50 -17.00
N SER A 480 -33.21 13.75 -17.22
CA SER A 480 -32.99 14.32 -18.56
C SER A 480 -31.54 14.79 -18.60
N LEU A 481 -30.74 14.21 -19.49
CA LEU A 481 -29.29 14.41 -19.52
C LEU A 481 -28.91 15.23 -20.76
N ASP A 482 -28.11 16.26 -20.55
CA ASP A 482 -27.69 17.20 -21.60
C ASP A 482 -26.21 17.05 -21.93
N GLN A 483 -25.38 16.67 -20.95
CA GLN A 483 -23.95 16.44 -21.14
C GLN A 483 -23.47 15.20 -20.40
N CYS A 484 -22.54 14.49 -21.02
CA CYS A 484 -21.81 13.37 -20.44
C CYS A 484 -20.33 13.54 -20.76
N GLY A 485 -19.45 13.39 -19.78
CA GLY A 485 -18.01 13.51 -19.98
C GLY A 485 -17.24 12.67 -18.98
N LEU A 486 -16.11 12.11 -19.40
CA LEU A 486 -15.18 11.46 -18.50
C LEU A 486 -14.22 12.50 -17.92
N ALA A 487 -13.82 12.33 -16.68
CA ALA A 487 -12.80 13.15 -16.05
C ALA A 487 -11.93 12.31 -15.11
N LEU A 488 -10.68 12.74 -14.95
CA LEU A 488 -9.81 12.21 -13.92
C LEU A 488 -10.06 12.95 -12.61
N TYR A 489 -10.13 12.21 -11.52
CA TYR A 489 -10.28 12.73 -10.18
C TYR A 489 -9.09 12.33 -9.32
N LEU A 490 -8.74 13.23 -8.40
CA LEU A 490 -7.77 12.92 -7.36
C LEU A 490 -8.46 12.12 -6.24
N PRO A 491 -7.90 10.98 -5.82
CA PRO A 491 -8.37 10.27 -4.63
C PRO A 491 -8.44 11.24 -3.45
N LYS A 492 -9.54 11.18 -2.68
CA LYS A 492 -9.73 12.06 -1.53
C LYS A 492 -8.60 11.83 -0.53
N LEU A 493 -7.67 12.80 -0.45
CA LEU A 493 -6.60 12.87 0.56
C LEU A 493 -5.48 11.81 0.45
N SER A 494 -5.55 10.85 -0.47
CA SER A 494 -4.46 9.91 -0.75
C SER A 494 -3.52 10.49 -1.80
N THR A 495 -2.25 10.52 -1.44
CA THR A 495 -1.13 11.01 -2.24
C THR A 495 -0.38 9.90 -2.97
N GLN A 496 -0.54 8.64 -2.58
CA GLN A 496 0.14 7.51 -3.24
C GLN A 496 -0.83 6.55 -3.97
N ALA A 497 -2.12 6.86 -4.02
CA ALA A 497 -3.10 6.16 -4.85
C ALA A 497 -3.06 6.61 -6.33
N SER A 498 -3.51 5.73 -7.23
CA SER A 498 -3.75 6.06 -8.64
C SER A 498 -4.91 7.05 -8.79
N ARG A 499 -4.93 7.80 -9.90
CA ARG A 499 -6.10 8.66 -10.22
C ARG A 499 -7.34 7.81 -10.45
N LEU A 500 -8.51 8.41 -10.26
CA LEU A 500 -9.80 7.78 -10.43
C LEU A 500 -10.43 8.28 -11.73
N VAL A 501 -10.93 7.39 -12.57
CA VAL A 501 -11.76 7.78 -13.72
C VAL A 501 -13.20 7.87 -13.25
N GLY A 502 -13.82 9.02 -13.45
CA GLY A 502 -15.23 9.22 -13.18
C GLY A 502 -16.00 9.60 -14.43
N VAL A 503 -17.25 9.18 -14.50
CA VAL A 503 -18.20 9.65 -15.52
C VAL A 503 -19.05 10.75 -14.90
N THR A 504 -19.01 11.93 -15.51
CA THR A 504 -19.79 13.11 -15.12
C THR A 504 -21.03 13.19 -15.97
N LEU A 505 -22.19 13.30 -15.31
CA LEU A 505 -23.47 13.52 -15.94
C LEU A 505 -24.01 14.89 -15.54
N HIS A 506 -24.45 15.65 -16.53
CA HIS A 506 -25.10 16.94 -16.35
C HIS A 506 -26.49 16.94 -17.00
N GLY A 507 -27.46 17.53 -16.31
CA GLY A 507 -28.82 17.69 -16.82
C GLY A 507 -29.79 18.09 -15.72
N THR A 508 -30.95 17.46 -15.69
CA THR A 508 -31.97 17.66 -14.66
C THR A 508 -32.50 16.34 -14.13
N THR A 509 -32.86 16.33 -12.85
CA THR A 509 -33.57 15.23 -12.22
C THR A 509 -34.93 15.72 -11.76
N THR A 510 -35.98 14.98 -12.10
CA THR A 510 -37.34 15.25 -11.66
C THR A 510 -37.76 14.17 -10.65
N PHE A 511 -38.09 14.62 -9.44
CA PHE A 511 -38.65 13.78 -8.40
C PHE A 511 -40.15 13.93 -8.43
N THR A 512 -40.86 12.81 -8.56
CA THR A 512 -42.31 12.75 -8.40
C THR A 512 -42.59 11.90 -7.17
N THR A 513 -43.35 12.44 -6.22
CA THR A 513 -43.67 11.79 -4.95
C THR A 513 -45.15 11.48 -4.90
N TRP A 514 -45.49 10.26 -4.51
CA TRP A 514 -46.87 9.82 -4.27
C TRP A 514 -47.05 9.40 -2.81
N ASP A 515 -48.27 9.57 -2.32
CA ASP A 515 -48.70 8.97 -1.07
C ASP A 515 -48.97 7.45 -1.22
N ALA A 516 -49.23 6.78 -0.10
CA ALA A 516 -49.54 5.35 -0.08
C ALA A 516 -50.86 5.00 -0.82
N GLN A 517 -51.69 5.99 -1.15
CA GLN A 517 -52.94 5.83 -1.90
C GLN A 517 -52.75 6.08 -3.40
N GLY A 518 -51.55 6.46 -3.85
CA GLY A 518 -51.21 6.74 -5.24
C GLY A 518 -51.54 8.15 -5.71
N HIS A 519 -51.87 9.09 -4.82
CA HIS A 519 -52.02 10.50 -5.18
C HIS A 519 -50.66 11.19 -5.21
N GLN A 520 -50.43 11.96 -6.27
CA GLN A 520 -49.21 12.74 -6.42
C GLN A 520 -49.18 13.89 -5.40
N LEU A 521 -48.21 13.84 -4.48
CA LEU A 521 -47.99 14.85 -3.44
C LEU A 521 -47.20 16.04 -3.96
N SER A 522 -46.16 15.77 -4.76
CA SER A 522 -45.29 16.81 -5.29
C SER A 522 -44.54 16.34 -6.53
N GLN A 523 -44.16 17.31 -7.36
CA GLN A 523 -43.20 17.11 -8.44
C GLN A 523 -42.22 18.26 -8.40
N THR A 524 -40.93 17.95 -8.35
CA THR A 524 -39.87 18.96 -8.27
C THR A 524 -38.73 18.58 -9.18
N THR A 525 -38.35 19.50 -10.06
CA THR A 525 -37.22 19.35 -10.97
C THR A 525 -36.05 20.17 -10.43
N GLN A 526 -34.87 19.55 -10.40
CA GLN A 526 -33.63 20.17 -9.92
C GLN A 526 -32.51 19.92 -10.93
N SER A 527 -31.50 20.79 -10.93
CA SER A 527 -30.28 20.59 -11.71
C SER A 527 -29.55 19.34 -11.21
N TYR A 528 -29.11 18.50 -12.13
CA TYR A 528 -28.29 17.33 -11.85
C TYR A 528 -26.89 17.56 -12.39
N SER A 529 -25.90 17.53 -11.51
CA SER A 529 -24.49 17.54 -11.85
C SER A 529 -23.77 16.66 -10.85
N LYS A 530 -23.53 15.41 -11.26
CA LYS A 530 -22.84 14.42 -10.42
C LYS A 530 -21.77 13.68 -11.20
N SER A 531 -20.72 13.30 -10.50
CA SER A 531 -19.61 12.52 -11.01
C SER A 531 -19.57 11.19 -10.28
N TRP A 532 -19.50 10.08 -11.01
CA TRP A 532 -19.55 8.74 -10.42
C TRP A 532 -18.35 7.90 -10.81
N GLY A 533 -17.80 7.18 -9.84
CA GLY A 533 -16.90 6.06 -10.10
C GLY A 533 -17.70 4.82 -10.43
N VAL A 534 -17.32 4.13 -11.51
CA VAL A 534 -17.94 2.87 -11.93
C VAL A 534 -16.88 1.76 -12.01
N ALA A 535 -17.24 0.53 -11.61
CA ALA A 535 -16.35 -0.61 -11.71
C ALA A 535 -17.11 -1.89 -12.03
N VAL A 536 -16.49 -2.77 -12.83
CA VAL A 536 -17.06 -4.09 -13.14
C VAL A 536 -16.86 -5.03 -11.95
N PRO A 537 -17.93 -5.67 -11.43
CA PRO A 537 -17.81 -6.61 -10.34
C PRO A 537 -17.01 -7.86 -10.74
N SER A 538 -16.37 -8.50 -9.75
CA SER A 538 -15.47 -9.64 -9.95
C SER A 538 -16.12 -10.90 -10.55
N GLY A 539 -17.46 -10.96 -10.60
CA GLY A 539 -18.23 -12.02 -11.26
C GLY A 539 -18.56 -11.75 -12.74
N GLY A 540 -18.10 -10.63 -13.30
CA GLY A 540 -18.53 -10.15 -14.62
C GLY A 540 -19.91 -9.46 -14.57
N GLY A 541 -20.29 -8.79 -15.66
CA GLY A 541 -21.52 -8.00 -15.75
C GLY A 541 -21.28 -6.60 -16.32
N HIS A 542 -22.27 -5.72 -16.18
CA HIS A 542 -22.11 -4.30 -16.46
C HIS A 542 -21.37 -3.60 -15.30
N ALA A 543 -20.80 -2.42 -15.56
CA ALA A 543 -20.13 -1.65 -14.52
C ALA A 543 -21.16 -1.12 -13.51
N LEU A 544 -20.85 -1.18 -12.21
CA LEU A 544 -21.69 -0.69 -11.13
C LEU A 544 -21.13 0.60 -10.54
N ILE A 545 -22.01 1.49 -10.07
CA ILE A 545 -21.63 2.64 -9.24
C ILE A 545 -20.95 2.18 -7.95
N ILE A 546 -19.73 2.67 -7.71
CA ILE A 546 -18.96 2.36 -6.50
C ILE A 546 -18.90 3.54 -5.53
N ASN A 547 -18.75 4.77 -6.03
CA ASN A 547 -18.52 5.96 -5.20
C ASN A 547 -19.02 7.24 -5.91
N ASP A 548 -19.53 8.19 -5.13
CA ASP A 548 -19.78 9.56 -5.58
C ASP A 548 -18.47 10.37 -5.59
N TYR A 549 -18.08 10.88 -6.76
CA TYR A 549 -16.91 11.71 -6.99
C TYR A 549 -17.26 13.20 -7.11
N SER A 550 -18.51 13.60 -6.90
CA SER A 550 -18.97 14.99 -7.07
C SER A 550 -18.22 15.98 -6.16
N ASP A 551 -17.77 15.54 -4.99
CA ASP A 551 -16.96 16.34 -4.05
C ASP A 551 -15.45 16.32 -4.36
N LEU A 552 -15.01 15.51 -5.34
CA LEU A 552 -13.61 15.41 -5.71
C LEU A 552 -13.24 16.52 -6.69
N LYS A 553 -12.02 17.02 -6.57
CA LYS A 553 -11.49 17.97 -7.55
C LYS A 553 -11.13 17.22 -8.84
N PRO A 554 -11.60 17.69 -10.01
CA PRO A 554 -11.07 17.23 -11.29
C PRO A 554 -9.56 17.51 -11.35
N ALA A 555 -8.81 16.54 -11.86
CA ALA A 555 -7.35 16.55 -11.91
C ALA A 555 -6.79 17.52 -12.95
#